data_AF-A0A976PU14-F1
#
_entry.id   AF-A0A976PU14-F1
#
_cell.length_a   1.000
_cell.length_b   1.000
_cell.length_c   1.000
_cell.angle_alpha   90.00
_cell.angle_beta   90.00
_cell.angle_gamma   90.00
#
_symmetry.space_group_name_H-M   'P 1'
#
loop_
_entity.id
_entity.type
_entity.pdbx_description
1 polymer ?
#
loop_
_entity_poly.entity_id
_entity_poly.type
_entity_poly.pdbx_seq_one_letter_code
_entity_poly.pdbx_strand_id
1 'polypeptide(L)'
;DFDDDGRLDLYVANDISDNALFLNRGETFEDVSLAAWVADYRGAMGLAAGDWNRDGDEDLFVTHWIAQENALYDSRLVELERNRVEGLPIQLSFSDQAARLGLGQIALHSIGWGTGFVDLDADGWLDLLVVNGSTLETDEEPKGLKRQPAMLLWNQKGEYFHDLAPLSELLATPHVGRGLALSDYDADGDLDILIVHLYEGVQLLRNDMQSGNWLQIRLRNRVAETDDTKGLGDGSTVTAKMGDVLQRRSVTGASYLSQSSRVLHFGLGDAEALADVEVRWLAGEPESFGSLAANSLWELTEGSGEPRRLTASAGLTDREQIVEFWNKQRAGMDAVKIEGDLPKAIELFRQALALDPAHEDSRYYLANCLAAEGDLEGALAELDTMRRLSPGSHRAHKQWGVLRAVTAESDADLEAAGLALERALEINQEATGSLSVLGEIALMQEDRALADDRLARATRTNPKAVGGFFLRGYISWKNGESADAVHHLEAAQAARGPEWKPEGTVAEGDVASRMHREVTPLSLYWESWDGIPDPQTAFADLDNFLASR
;
A
#
# COMPACT_ATOMS: atom_id res chain seq x y z
N ASP A 1 -8.37 19.71 4.44
CA ASP A 1 -8.12 21.13 4.66
C ASP A 1 -9.28 21.87 4.04
N PHE A 2 -10.39 21.91 4.76
CA PHE A 2 -11.66 22.49 4.31
C PHE A 2 -11.73 23.99 4.56
N ASP A 3 -10.89 24.54 5.46
CA ASP A 3 -10.73 25.98 5.67
C ASP A 3 -9.43 26.54 5.10
N ASP A 4 -8.71 25.75 4.28
CA ASP A 4 -7.50 26.11 3.53
C ASP A 4 -6.37 26.68 4.42
N ASP A 5 -6.28 26.20 5.66
CA ASP A 5 -5.36 26.68 6.69
C ASP A 5 -4.03 25.90 6.76
N GLY A 6 -3.86 24.91 5.87
CA GLY A 6 -2.68 24.05 5.77
C GLY A 6 -2.66 22.90 6.77
N ARG A 7 -3.74 22.68 7.54
CA ARG A 7 -3.87 21.55 8.48
C ARG A 7 -4.91 20.55 7.99
N LEU A 8 -4.71 19.28 8.34
CA LEU A 8 -5.63 18.23 7.95
C LEU A 8 -6.82 18.18 8.91
N ASP A 9 -7.99 18.53 8.39
CA ASP A 9 -9.28 18.36 9.05
C ASP A 9 -9.83 16.95 8.93
N LEU A 10 -10.90 16.66 9.68
CA LEU A 10 -11.56 15.36 9.70
C LEU A 10 -13.06 15.51 9.46
N TYR A 11 -13.57 14.82 8.44
CA TYR A 11 -15.00 14.54 8.30
C TYR A 11 -15.28 13.08 8.62
N VAL A 12 -16.27 12.82 9.48
CA VAL A 12 -16.67 11.48 9.90
C VAL A 12 -18.10 11.22 9.44
N ALA A 13 -18.24 10.31 8.48
CA ALA A 13 -19.53 9.74 8.08
C ALA A 13 -19.96 8.67 9.10
N ASN A 14 -21.14 8.83 9.68
CA ASN A 14 -21.68 7.97 10.74
C ASN A 14 -22.97 7.28 10.28
N ASP A 15 -23.10 5.98 10.58
CA ASP A 15 -24.27 5.18 10.20
C ASP A 15 -25.48 5.40 11.14
N ILE A 16 -25.25 5.71 12.41
CA ILE A 16 -26.30 5.73 13.47
C ILE A 16 -26.36 7.05 14.24
N SER A 17 -25.52 8.03 13.92
CA SER A 17 -25.47 9.35 14.57
C SER A 17 -25.15 10.44 13.55
N ASP A 18 -25.28 11.69 13.97
CA ASP A 18 -24.92 12.82 13.11
C ASP A 18 -23.47 12.69 12.62
N ASN A 19 -23.25 13.00 11.35
CA ASN A 19 -21.92 13.18 10.78
C ASN A 19 -21.21 14.33 11.48
N ALA A 20 -19.88 14.25 11.55
CA ALA A 20 -19.08 15.24 12.26
C ALA A 20 -17.96 15.83 11.40
N LEU A 21 -17.86 17.15 11.35
CA LEU A 21 -16.74 17.90 10.78
C LEU A 21 -15.92 18.51 11.92
N PHE A 22 -14.65 18.14 11.98
CA PHE A 22 -13.69 18.63 12.94
C PHE A 22 -12.59 19.44 12.25
N LEU A 23 -12.50 20.72 12.59
CA LEU A 23 -11.39 21.56 12.13
C LEU A 23 -10.18 21.39 13.02
N ASN A 24 -9.02 21.25 12.39
CA ASN A 24 -7.77 21.09 13.09
C ASN A 24 -7.23 22.44 13.57
N ARG A 25 -7.15 22.64 14.88
CA ARG A 25 -6.61 23.86 15.52
C ARG A 25 -5.15 23.72 15.96
N GLY A 26 -4.43 22.76 15.38
CA GLY A 26 -3.04 22.43 15.69
C GLY A 26 -2.94 21.25 16.66
N GLU A 27 -3.18 21.50 17.95
CA GLU A 27 -3.11 20.46 18.98
C GLU A 27 -4.47 19.81 19.29
N THR A 28 -5.56 20.44 18.87
CA THR A 28 -6.93 20.00 19.18
C THR A 28 -7.81 20.09 17.94
N PHE A 29 -8.87 19.30 17.94
CA PHE A 29 -9.94 19.37 16.96
C PHE A 29 -11.15 20.11 17.52
N GLU A 30 -11.74 21.00 16.72
CA GLU A 30 -12.98 21.72 17.03
C GLU A 30 -14.13 21.15 16.20
N ASP A 31 -15.19 20.67 16.86
CA ASP A 31 -16.43 20.25 16.18
C ASP A 31 -17.19 21.47 15.67
N VAL A 32 -17.27 21.60 14.35
CA VAL A 32 -17.98 22.68 13.66
C VAL A 32 -19.18 22.19 12.85
N SER A 33 -19.61 20.93 13.03
CA SER A 33 -20.58 20.24 12.17
C SER A 33 -21.88 21.02 11.99
N LEU A 34 -22.47 21.50 13.09
CA LEU A 34 -23.69 22.32 13.07
C LEU A 34 -23.44 23.71 12.49
N ALA A 35 -22.29 24.32 12.79
CA ALA A 35 -21.92 25.65 12.34
C ALA A 35 -21.63 25.70 10.84
N ALA A 36 -21.12 24.60 10.28
CA ALA A 36 -20.80 24.42 8.87
C ALA A 36 -21.95 23.81 8.04
N TRP A 37 -23.08 23.46 8.69
CA TRP A 37 -24.27 22.88 8.06
C TRP A 37 -24.08 21.47 7.47
N VAL A 38 -23.21 20.67 8.09
CA VAL A 38 -22.87 19.30 7.65
C VAL A 38 -23.10 18.23 8.72
N ALA A 39 -23.79 18.57 9.81
CA ALA A 39 -24.28 17.63 10.82
C ALA A 39 -25.47 16.81 10.29
N ASP A 40 -25.19 15.93 9.32
CA ASP A 40 -26.18 15.08 8.67
C ASP A 40 -26.54 13.88 9.55
N TYR A 41 -27.83 13.65 9.80
CA TYR A 41 -28.32 12.52 10.59
C TYR A 41 -28.65 11.28 9.74
N ARG A 42 -28.59 11.39 8.40
CA ARG A 42 -28.77 10.26 7.48
C ARG A 42 -27.64 9.25 7.71
N GLY A 43 -27.94 7.96 7.62
CA GLY A 43 -26.96 6.91 7.90
C GLY A 43 -25.94 6.85 6.78
N ALA A 44 -24.72 7.30 7.04
CA ALA A 44 -23.69 7.54 6.04
C ALA A 44 -22.58 6.49 6.07
N MET A 45 -22.09 6.10 4.88
CA MET A 45 -21.03 5.08 4.74
C MET A 45 -19.92 5.50 3.77
N GLY A 46 -20.28 6.08 2.63
CA GLY A 46 -19.35 6.55 1.61
C GLY A 46 -19.05 8.02 1.74
N LEU A 47 -17.78 8.39 1.55
CA LEU A 47 -17.31 9.76 1.55
C LEU A 47 -16.33 9.96 0.38
N ALA A 48 -16.51 11.04 -0.37
CA ALA A 48 -15.54 11.54 -1.34
C ALA A 48 -15.33 13.04 -1.13
N ALA A 49 -14.10 13.51 -1.37
CA ALA A 49 -13.73 14.91 -1.34
C ALA A 49 -13.11 15.33 -2.69
N GLY A 50 -13.48 16.49 -3.20
CA GLY A 50 -12.96 17.02 -4.46
C GLY A 50 -13.70 18.27 -4.93
N ASP A 51 -13.01 19.12 -5.68
CA ASP A 51 -13.54 20.35 -6.29
C ASP A 51 -14.39 20.02 -7.54
N TRP A 52 -15.67 19.69 -7.34
CA TRP A 52 -16.53 19.17 -8.43
C TRP A 52 -17.00 20.27 -9.39
N ASN A 53 -17.05 21.52 -8.90
CA ASN A 53 -17.56 22.66 -9.63
C ASN A 53 -16.44 23.57 -10.21
N ARG A 54 -15.17 23.29 -9.88
CA ARG A 54 -13.96 24.04 -10.27
C ARG A 54 -13.90 25.46 -9.70
N ASP A 55 -14.44 25.69 -8.51
CA ASP A 55 -14.43 27.02 -7.88
C ASP A 55 -13.20 27.26 -6.98
N GLY A 56 -12.45 26.19 -6.68
CA GLY A 56 -11.18 26.23 -5.98
C GLY A 56 -11.24 25.88 -4.50
N ASP A 57 -12.40 25.53 -3.94
CA ASP A 57 -12.49 24.91 -2.61
C ASP A 57 -12.82 23.41 -2.67
N GLU A 58 -12.82 22.75 -1.50
CA GLU A 58 -12.94 21.29 -1.40
C GLU A 58 -14.35 20.91 -0.97
N ASP A 59 -15.07 20.21 -1.84
CA ASP A 59 -16.45 19.76 -1.58
C ASP A 59 -16.50 18.35 -1.00
N LEU A 60 -17.68 17.96 -0.50
CA LEU A 60 -17.93 16.62 0.04
C LEU A 60 -19.14 15.96 -0.61
N PHE A 61 -18.97 14.71 -1.05
CA PHE A 61 -20.08 13.84 -1.44
C PHE A 61 -20.24 12.70 -0.44
N VAL A 62 -21.48 12.46 0.01
CA VAL A 62 -21.80 11.46 1.03
C VAL A 62 -22.92 10.56 0.55
N THR A 63 -22.71 9.25 0.66
CA THR A 63 -23.72 8.23 0.37
C THR A 63 -24.45 7.78 1.62
N HIS A 64 -25.72 7.42 1.48
CA HIS A 64 -26.58 7.09 2.61
C HIS A 64 -27.25 5.71 2.52
N TRP A 65 -27.93 5.36 3.61
CA TRP A 65 -28.78 4.18 3.72
C TRP A 65 -30.04 4.31 2.87
N ILE A 66 -30.79 3.21 2.76
CA ILE A 66 -31.96 3.14 1.88
C ILE A 66 -33.05 4.13 2.29
N ALA A 67 -33.79 4.65 1.30
CA ALA A 67 -34.81 5.68 1.46
C ALA A 67 -34.28 7.01 2.01
N GLN A 68 -32.98 7.28 1.88
CA GLN A 68 -32.35 8.55 2.17
C GLN A 68 -31.64 9.06 0.90
N GLU A 69 -31.69 10.37 0.67
CA GLU A 69 -31.01 10.99 -0.47
C GLU A 69 -29.50 11.05 -0.23
N ASN A 70 -28.67 10.96 -1.28
CA ASN A 70 -27.25 11.33 -1.16
C ASN A 70 -27.12 12.83 -0.84
N ALA A 71 -25.95 13.24 -0.35
CA ALA A 71 -25.60 14.66 -0.13
C ALA A 71 -24.41 15.06 -0.99
N LEU A 72 -24.44 16.27 -1.53
CA LEU A 72 -23.30 16.93 -2.17
C LEU A 72 -23.15 18.28 -1.50
N TYR A 73 -22.27 18.34 -0.51
CA TYR A 73 -21.94 19.54 0.23
C TYR A 73 -20.94 20.37 -0.56
N ASP A 74 -21.49 21.35 -1.25
CA ASP A 74 -20.78 22.40 -1.98
C ASP A 74 -20.22 23.40 -0.95
N SER A 75 -18.90 23.48 -0.85
CA SER A 75 -18.23 24.42 0.02
C SER A 75 -18.51 25.84 -0.46
N ARG A 76 -18.53 26.77 0.49
CA ARG A 76 -18.79 28.19 0.21
C ARG A 76 -17.60 29.05 0.56
N LEU A 77 -16.45 28.45 0.84
CA LEU A 77 -15.27 29.15 1.35
C LEU A 77 -14.84 30.25 0.37
N VAL A 78 -14.64 29.92 -0.90
CA VAL A 78 -14.19 30.88 -1.92
C VAL A 78 -15.25 31.96 -2.16
N GLU A 79 -16.53 31.61 -2.15
CA GLU A 79 -17.63 32.59 -2.25
C GLU A 79 -17.61 33.58 -1.08
N LEU A 80 -17.45 33.07 0.15
CA LEU A 80 -17.42 33.87 1.38
C LEU A 80 -16.18 34.76 1.45
N GLU A 81 -15.03 34.28 0.99
CA GLU A 81 -13.80 35.07 0.90
C GLU A 81 -13.92 36.23 -0.09
N ARG A 82 -14.47 35.97 -1.28
CA ARG A 82 -14.71 37.02 -2.30
C ARG A 82 -15.65 38.11 -1.79
N ASN A 83 -16.62 37.74 -0.94
CA ASN A 83 -17.61 38.66 -0.38
C ASN A 83 -17.30 39.09 1.06
N ARG A 84 -16.04 38.94 1.49
CA ARG A 84 -15.64 39.20 2.88
C ARG A 84 -15.98 40.62 3.33
N VAL A 85 -16.69 40.71 4.45
CA VAL A 85 -16.95 41.98 5.15
C VAL A 85 -15.81 42.23 6.13
N GLU A 86 -15.18 43.40 6.02
CA GLU A 86 -14.08 43.80 6.91
C GLU A 86 -14.50 43.74 8.38
N GLY A 87 -13.68 43.09 9.22
CA GLY A 87 -13.92 42.95 10.66
C GLY A 87 -14.86 41.82 11.06
N LEU A 88 -15.45 41.07 10.12
CA LEU A 88 -16.21 39.85 10.41
C LEU A 88 -15.38 38.59 10.06
N PRO A 89 -15.38 37.55 10.93
CA PRO A 89 -14.74 36.29 10.60
C PRO A 89 -15.50 35.57 9.49
N ILE A 90 -14.77 34.86 8.64
CA ILE A 90 -15.38 33.89 7.71
C ILE A 90 -15.69 32.64 8.53
N GLN A 91 -16.93 32.19 8.42
CA GLN A 91 -17.37 30.94 9.01
C GLN A 91 -17.52 29.92 7.88
N LEU A 92 -16.69 28.87 7.90
CA LEU A 92 -16.81 27.76 6.96
C LEU A 92 -18.24 27.23 7.00
N SER A 93 -18.85 27.08 5.81
CA SER A 93 -20.18 26.54 5.66
C SER A 93 -20.34 25.90 4.28
N PHE A 94 -21.24 24.92 4.21
CA PHE A 94 -21.54 24.18 3.00
C PHE A 94 -23.01 24.33 2.63
N SER A 95 -23.35 24.00 1.39
CA SER A 95 -24.73 23.88 0.93
C SER A 95 -24.97 22.52 0.28
N ASP A 96 -26.03 21.81 0.67
CA ASP A 96 -26.38 20.53 0.03
C ASP A 96 -27.04 20.81 -1.33
N GLN A 97 -26.34 20.45 -2.40
CA GLN A 97 -26.77 20.62 -3.79
C GLN A 97 -27.34 19.34 -4.41
N ALA A 98 -27.35 18.20 -3.70
CA ALA A 98 -27.62 16.90 -4.29
C ALA A 98 -28.98 16.83 -5.01
N ALA A 99 -30.04 17.36 -4.38
CA ALA A 99 -31.38 17.35 -4.98
C ALA A 99 -31.45 18.21 -6.25
N ARG A 100 -30.75 19.35 -6.29
CA ARG A 100 -30.73 20.27 -7.45
C ARG A 100 -30.01 19.65 -8.65
N LEU A 101 -28.96 18.88 -8.38
CA LEU A 101 -28.03 18.37 -9.38
C LEU A 101 -28.31 16.92 -9.80
N GLY A 102 -29.41 16.31 -9.33
CA GLY A 102 -29.82 14.97 -9.74
C GLY A 102 -29.23 13.82 -8.92
N LEU A 103 -28.51 14.12 -7.84
CA LEU A 103 -27.80 13.15 -7.01
C LEU A 103 -28.63 12.63 -5.83
N GLY A 104 -29.62 13.40 -5.37
CA GLY A 104 -30.39 13.08 -4.16
C GLY A 104 -31.33 11.89 -4.34
N GLN A 105 -32.39 12.05 -5.13
CA GLN A 105 -33.49 11.07 -5.21
C GLN A 105 -33.12 9.74 -5.88
N ILE A 106 -32.09 9.72 -6.73
CA ILE A 106 -31.64 8.50 -7.39
C ILE A 106 -31.13 7.45 -6.38
N ALA A 107 -30.69 7.91 -5.20
CA ALA A 107 -30.18 7.07 -4.11
C ALA A 107 -31.28 6.35 -3.32
N LEU A 108 -32.54 6.77 -3.39
CA LEU A 108 -33.61 6.32 -2.48
C LEU A 108 -33.86 4.79 -2.49
N HIS A 109 -33.45 4.09 -3.54
CA HIS A 109 -33.62 2.65 -3.69
C HIS A 109 -32.34 1.83 -3.48
N SER A 110 -31.23 2.49 -3.15
CA SER A 110 -29.91 1.89 -2.98
C SER A 110 -29.33 2.18 -1.60
N ILE A 111 -28.34 1.37 -1.20
CA ILE A 111 -27.49 1.64 -0.04
C ILE A 111 -26.08 1.85 -0.59
N GLY A 112 -25.58 3.09 -0.52
CA GLY A 112 -24.29 3.45 -1.10
C GLY A 112 -23.12 3.25 -0.13
N TRP A 113 -22.01 2.71 -0.62
CA TRP A 113 -20.81 2.40 0.16
C TRP A 113 -19.59 3.10 -0.42
N GLY A 114 -18.73 2.39 -1.14
CA GLY A 114 -17.58 3.00 -1.79
C GLY A 114 -18.01 4.10 -2.77
N THR A 115 -17.39 5.27 -2.66
CA THR A 115 -17.62 6.40 -3.56
C THR A 115 -16.31 7.14 -3.81
N GLY A 116 -16.23 7.86 -4.92
CA GLY A 116 -15.04 8.62 -5.30
C GLY A 116 -15.34 9.60 -6.42
N PHE A 117 -14.73 10.78 -6.33
CA PHE A 117 -14.63 11.69 -7.47
C PHE A 117 -13.60 11.17 -8.47
N VAL A 118 -13.92 11.26 -9.76
CA VAL A 118 -13.12 10.70 -10.85
C VAL A 118 -13.35 11.52 -12.12
N ASP A 119 -12.37 11.63 -13.00
CA ASP A 119 -12.51 12.32 -14.30
C ASP A 119 -12.35 11.26 -15.40
N LEU A 120 -13.47 10.64 -15.82
CA LEU A 120 -13.41 9.42 -16.63
C LEU A 120 -13.21 9.68 -18.12
N ASP A 121 -13.63 10.83 -18.63
CA ASP A 121 -13.48 11.22 -20.04
C ASP A 121 -12.29 12.18 -20.27
N ALA A 122 -11.59 12.54 -19.19
CA ALA A 122 -10.46 13.47 -19.13
C ALA A 122 -10.82 14.89 -19.60
N ASP A 123 -12.04 15.35 -19.32
CA ASP A 123 -12.51 16.69 -19.68
C ASP A 123 -12.21 17.77 -18.60
N GLY A 124 -11.69 17.33 -17.46
CA GLY A 124 -11.29 18.14 -16.30
C GLY A 124 -12.38 18.26 -15.23
N TRP A 125 -13.61 17.76 -15.47
CA TRP A 125 -14.72 17.83 -14.52
C TRP A 125 -14.75 16.53 -13.73
N LEU A 126 -14.94 16.64 -12.41
CA LEU A 126 -15.06 15.46 -11.58
C LEU A 126 -16.47 14.88 -11.69
N ASP A 127 -16.56 13.69 -12.25
CA ASP A 127 -17.67 12.74 -12.14
C ASP A 127 -17.69 12.07 -10.76
N LEU A 128 -18.74 11.30 -10.50
CA LEU A 128 -18.91 10.50 -9.29
C LEU A 128 -19.20 9.04 -9.63
N LEU A 129 -18.54 8.13 -8.92
CA LEU A 129 -18.87 6.72 -8.96
C LEU A 129 -19.36 6.26 -7.59
N VAL A 130 -20.48 5.54 -7.54
CA VAL A 130 -21.04 5.00 -6.30
C VAL A 130 -21.25 3.50 -6.41
N VAL A 131 -20.65 2.75 -5.49
CA VAL A 131 -20.84 1.31 -5.34
C VAL A 131 -21.95 1.07 -4.34
N ASN A 132 -22.99 0.35 -4.76
CA ASN A 132 -24.14 0.03 -3.93
C ASN A 132 -24.18 -1.45 -3.54
N GLY A 133 -24.86 -1.75 -2.43
CA GLY A 133 -25.16 -3.12 -2.03
C GLY A 133 -25.99 -3.18 -0.76
N SER A 134 -27.06 -3.95 -0.74
CA SER A 134 -28.01 -3.90 0.38
C SER A 134 -27.44 -4.47 1.68
N THR A 135 -27.97 -4.02 2.82
CA THR A 135 -27.88 -4.71 4.13
C THR A 135 -29.10 -5.59 4.41
N LEU A 136 -30.15 -5.48 3.58
CA LEU A 136 -31.37 -6.28 3.68
C LEU A 136 -31.17 -7.64 3.00
N GLU A 137 -31.65 -8.69 3.67
CA GLU A 137 -31.63 -10.05 3.15
C GLU A 137 -32.70 -10.29 2.07
N THR A 138 -32.48 -11.29 1.22
CA THR A 138 -33.45 -11.81 0.26
C THR A 138 -34.46 -12.71 0.96
N ASP A 139 -35.68 -12.78 0.42
CA ASP A 139 -36.72 -13.65 0.98
C ASP A 139 -36.44 -15.15 0.71
N GLU A 140 -35.62 -15.45 -0.30
CA GLU A 140 -35.36 -16.82 -0.79
C GLU A 140 -34.15 -17.49 -0.12
N GLU A 141 -33.14 -16.71 0.29
CA GLU A 141 -31.91 -17.20 0.91
C GLU A 141 -31.68 -16.55 2.28
N PRO A 142 -31.79 -17.30 3.40
CA PRO A 142 -31.43 -16.80 4.71
C PRO A 142 -29.94 -16.43 4.71
N LYS A 143 -29.62 -15.14 4.91
CA LYS A 143 -28.29 -14.50 4.79
C LYS A 143 -27.84 -14.06 3.38
N GLY A 144 -28.61 -14.31 2.32
CA GLY A 144 -28.33 -13.71 1.01
C GLY A 144 -28.72 -12.24 1.02
N LEU A 145 -27.80 -11.32 0.70
CA LEU A 145 -28.10 -9.87 0.69
C LEU A 145 -28.64 -9.43 -0.67
N LYS A 146 -29.59 -8.48 -0.69
CA LYS A 146 -30.14 -7.95 -1.94
C LYS A 146 -29.04 -7.22 -2.74
N ARG A 147 -28.86 -7.64 -3.98
CA ARG A 147 -27.92 -7.03 -4.92
C ARG A 147 -28.45 -5.71 -5.47
N GLN A 148 -27.58 -4.73 -5.67
CA GLN A 148 -27.90 -3.38 -6.18
C GLN A 148 -26.89 -2.98 -7.26
N PRO A 149 -27.30 -2.25 -8.31
CA PRO A 149 -26.37 -1.77 -9.34
C PRO A 149 -25.49 -0.64 -8.80
N ALA A 150 -24.30 -0.49 -9.36
CA ALA A 150 -23.49 0.71 -9.15
C ALA A 150 -24.11 1.92 -9.88
N MET A 151 -23.66 3.13 -9.57
CA MET A 151 -24.03 4.36 -10.27
C MET A 151 -22.78 5.02 -10.81
N LEU A 152 -22.87 5.50 -12.05
CA LEU A 152 -21.84 6.30 -12.71
C LEU A 152 -22.47 7.64 -13.06
N LEU A 153 -22.16 8.64 -12.24
CA LEU A 153 -22.80 9.95 -12.26
C LEU A 153 -21.87 10.90 -13.00
N TRP A 154 -22.11 11.07 -14.29
CA TRP A 154 -21.31 11.94 -15.15
C TRP A 154 -21.70 13.40 -14.96
N ASN A 155 -20.70 14.26 -14.72
CA ASN A 155 -20.85 15.67 -14.43
C ASN A 155 -20.97 16.46 -15.73
N GLN A 156 -22.18 16.97 -16.02
CA GLN A 156 -22.40 17.87 -17.14
C GLN A 156 -21.92 19.29 -16.79
N LYS A 157 -20.61 19.45 -16.67
CA LYS A 157 -19.93 20.74 -16.53
C LYS A 157 -20.48 21.64 -15.41
N GLY A 158 -20.77 21.04 -14.26
CA GLY A 158 -21.29 21.73 -13.08
C GLY A 158 -22.81 21.99 -13.10
N GLU A 159 -23.51 21.67 -14.21
CA GLU A 159 -24.94 21.97 -14.35
C GLU A 159 -25.83 20.88 -13.75
N TYR A 160 -25.49 19.60 -13.98
CA TYR A 160 -26.28 18.43 -13.57
C TYR A 160 -25.46 17.14 -13.66
N PHE A 161 -25.79 16.13 -12.84
CA PHE A 161 -25.19 14.79 -12.93
C PHE A 161 -26.16 13.78 -13.58
N HIS A 162 -25.70 13.07 -14.62
CA HIS A 162 -26.48 12.04 -15.29
C HIS A 162 -25.96 10.65 -14.92
N ASP A 163 -26.88 9.74 -14.53
CA ASP A 163 -26.49 8.34 -14.30
C ASP A 163 -26.35 7.59 -15.63
N LEU A 164 -25.10 7.27 -15.97
CA LEU A 164 -24.71 6.51 -17.15
C LEU A 164 -24.52 5.01 -16.84
N ALA A 165 -24.58 4.56 -15.58
CA ALA A 165 -24.42 3.15 -15.25
C ALA A 165 -25.38 2.23 -16.02
N PRO A 166 -26.66 2.58 -16.28
CA PRO A 166 -27.57 1.77 -17.09
C PRO A 166 -27.10 1.51 -18.53
N LEU A 167 -26.15 2.29 -19.05
CA LEU A 167 -25.57 2.11 -20.38
C LEU A 167 -24.43 1.09 -20.41
N SER A 168 -23.91 0.68 -19.25
CA SER A 168 -22.85 -0.30 -19.09
C SER A 168 -23.39 -1.56 -18.41
N GLU A 169 -23.38 -2.70 -19.11
CA GLU A 169 -23.80 -3.98 -18.52
C GLU A 169 -22.99 -4.31 -17.25
N LEU A 170 -21.71 -3.92 -17.21
CA LEU A 170 -20.81 -4.18 -16.10
C LEU A 170 -21.18 -3.43 -14.82
N LEU A 171 -21.73 -2.21 -14.94
CA LEU A 171 -22.14 -1.38 -13.80
C LEU A 171 -23.63 -1.55 -13.47
N ALA A 172 -24.46 -1.80 -14.49
CA ALA A 172 -25.89 -2.05 -14.34
C ALA A 172 -26.19 -3.42 -13.72
N THR A 173 -25.26 -4.38 -13.81
CA THR A 173 -25.41 -5.69 -13.16
C THR A 173 -25.42 -5.52 -11.64
N PRO A 174 -26.48 -5.95 -10.94
CA PRO A 174 -26.55 -5.77 -9.50
C PRO A 174 -25.58 -6.70 -8.74
N HIS A 175 -24.85 -6.15 -7.77
CA HIS A 175 -23.99 -6.89 -6.85
C HIS A 175 -24.18 -6.43 -5.40
N VAL A 176 -23.53 -7.10 -4.45
CA VAL A 176 -23.43 -6.61 -3.06
C VAL A 176 -22.10 -5.85 -2.92
N GLY A 177 -22.03 -4.68 -3.56
CA GLY A 177 -20.82 -3.86 -3.59
C GLY A 177 -20.50 -3.24 -2.23
N ARG A 178 -19.20 -3.10 -1.93
CA ARG A 178 -18.69 -2.46 -0.70
C ARG A 178 -17.55 -1.51 -1.00
N GLY A 179 -16.44 -2.04 -1.49
CA GLY A 179 -15.22 -1.26 -1.72
C GLY A 179 -15.13 -0.71 -3.12
N LEU A 180 -14.52 0.47 -3.24
CA LEU A 180 -14.20 1.14 -4.50
C LEU A 180 -12.78 1.71 -4.43
N ALA A 181 -11.93 1.33 -5.37
CA ALA A 181 -10.63 1.96 -5.57
C ALA A 181 -10.50 2.44 -7.03
N LEU A 182 -9.89 3.61 -7.20
CA LEU A 182 -9.61 4.22 -8.49
C LEU A 182 -8.09 4.27 -8.71
N SER A 183 -7.64 3.88 -9.90
CA SER A 183 -6.24 3.98 -10.31
C SER A 183 -6.13 3.76 -11.82
N ASP A 184 -5.20 4.45 -12.47
CA ASP A 184 -4.68 4.04 -13.77
C ASP A 184 -3.79 2.80 -13.55
N TYR A 185 -4.34 1.60 -13.71
CA TYR A 185 -3.63 0.38 -13.31
C TYR A 185 -2.69 -0.13 -14.42
N ASP A 186 -3.00 0.15 -15.68
CA ASP A 186 -2.19 -0.26 -16.84
C ASP A 186 -1.31 0.86 -17.42
N ALA A 187 -1.33 2.05 -16.80
CA ALA A 187 -0.50 3.20 -17.09
C ALA A 187 -0.74 3.81 -18.49
N ASP A 188 -1.99 3.75 -18.97
CA ASP A 188 -2.39 4.33 -20.26
C ASP A 188 -2.96 5.76 -20.13
N GLY A 189 -3.16 6.21 -18.89
CA GLY A 189 -3.52 7.57 -18.53
C GLY A 189 -4.93 7.77 -18.04
N ASP A 190 -5.84 6.83 -18.34
CA ASP A 190 -7.21 6.91 -17.86
C ASP A 190 -7.36 6.24 -16.49
N LEU A 191 -8.37 6.65 -15.71
CA LEU A 191 -8.62 6.07 -14.40
C LEU A 191 -9.53 4.86 -14.51
N ASP A 192 -9.04 3.72 -14.05
CA ASP A 192 -9.79 2.48 -13.95
C ASP A 192 -10.48 2.31 -12.59
N ILE A 193 -11.40 1.35 -12.55
CA ILE A 193 -12.30 1.14 -11.42
C ILE A 193 -12.11 -0.29 -10.88
N LEU A 194 -11.80 -0.42 -9.59
CA LEU A 194 -11.80 -1.70 -8.88
C LEU A 194 -12.90 -1.72 -7.82
N ILE A 195 -13.82 -2.67 -7.93
CA ILE A 195 -14.94 -2.84 -7.00
C ILE A 195 -14.77 -4.14 -6.20
N VAL A 196 -15.01 -4.06 -4.90
CA VAL A 196 -15.09 -5.24 -4.02
C VAL A 196 -16.55 -5.61 -3.82
N HIS A 197 -16.92 -6.80 -4.29
CA HIS A 197 -18.25 -7.37 -4.12
C HIS A 197 -18.22 -8.41 -3.00
N LEU A 198 -19.06 -8.22 -1.99
CA LEU A 198 -19.19 -9.16 -0.89
C LEU A 198 -19.65 -10.53 -1.44
N TYR A 199 -18.93 -11.59 -1.07
CA TYR A 199 -19.17 -12.98 -1.50
C TYR A 199 -18.91 -13.28 -3.00
N GLU A 200 -18.50 -12.30 -3.80
CA GLU A 200 -18.28 -12.48 -5.26
C GLU A 200 -16.86 -12.10 -5.71
N GLY A 201 -16.05 -11.54 -4.82
CA GLY A 201 -14.64 -11.23 -5.07
C GLY A 201 -14.43 -9.80 -5.54
N VAL A 202 -13.45 -9.58 -6.41
CA VAL A 202 -13.09 -8.26 -6.94
C VAL A 202 -13.42 -8.18 -8.42
N GLN A 203 -13.93 -7.04 -8.86
CA GLN A 203 -14.18 -6.71 -10.26
C GLN A 203 -13.27 -5.54 -10.64
N LEU A 204 -12.36 -5.77 -11.59
CA LEU A 204 -11.56 -4.72 -12.22
C LEU A 204 -12.21 -4.35 -13.54
N LEU A 205 -12.54 -3.07 -13.69
CA LEU A 205 -13.16 -2.48 -14.87
C LEU A 205 -12.16 -1.51 -15.48
N ARG A 206 -11.75 -1.80 -16.71
CA ARG A 206 -10.88 -0.91 -17.46
C ARG A 206 -11.71 0.22 -18.06
N ASN A 207 -11.26 1.46 -17.90
CA ASN A 207 -11.85 2.58 -18.61
C ASN A 207 -11.32 2.60 -20.06
N ASP A 208 -12.18 2.97 -21.00
CA ASP A 208 -11.78 3.21 -22.40
C ASP A 208 -12.58 4.42 -22.94
N MET A 209 -13.17 5.22 -22.06
CA MET A 209 -13.99 6.38 -22.41
C MET A 209 -13.17 7.65 -22.60
N GLN A 210 -11.88 7.64 -22.20
CA GLN A 210 -11.03 8.81 -22.27
C GLN A 210 -10.98 9.38 -23.69
N SER A 211 -11.28 10.66 -23.80
CA SER A 211 -11.28 11.37 -25.08
C SER A 211 -10.38 12.61 -25.10
N GLY A 212 -9.99 13.11 -23.92
CA GLY A 212 -9.06 14.21 -23.74
C GLY A 212 -7.62 13.80 -23.42
N ASN A 213 -6.74 14.79 -23.43
CA ASN A 213 -5.42 14.71 -22.82
C ASN A 213 -5.55 14.57 -21.29
N TRP A 214 -4.57 13.95 -20.67
CA TRP A 214 -4.54 13.73 -19.22
C TRP A 214 -3.20 14.19 -18.63
N LEU A 215 -3.12 14.34 -17.32
CA LEU A 215 -1.86 14.52 -16.61
C LEU A 215 -1.95 13.89 -15.23
N GLN A 216 -0.92 13.15 -14.84
CA GLN A 216 -0.83 12.57 -13.51
C GLN A 216 0.31 13.18 -12.69
N ILE A 217 0.06 13.41 -11.40
CA ILE A 217 1.03 13.98 -10.47
C ILE A 217 1.16 13.06 -9.25
N ARG A 218 2.37 12.58 -9.02
CA ARG A 218 2.79 11.89 -7.81
C ARG A 218 3.52 12.85 -6.89
N LEU A 219 3.08 12.96 -5.64
CA LEU A 219 3.74 13.80 -4.64
C LEU A 219 4.67 12.98 -3.74
N ARG A 220 5.78 13.60 -3.33
CA ARG A 220 6.75 13.07 -2.37
C ARG A 220 7.09 14.13 -1.34
N ASN A 221 6.51 14.02 -0.15
CA ASN A 221 6.87 14.89 0.97
C ASN A 221 8.03 14.29 1.79
N ARG A 222 8.76 15.18 2.48
CA ARG A 222 9.88 14.83 3.35
C ARG A 222 9.37 14.53 4.75
N VAL A 223 9.90 13.46 5.34
CA VAL A 223 9.61 13.11 6.73
C VAL A 223 10.47 14.00 7.62
N ALA A 224 9.86 14.89 8.41
CA ALA A 224 10.55 15.94 9.16
C ALA A 224 11.70 15.42 10.05
N GLU A 225 11.55 14.23 10.63
CA GLU A 225 12.54 13.64 11.53
C GLU A 225 13.77 13.06 10.80
N THR A 226 13.63 12.63 9.55
CA THR A 226 14.69 11.91 8.82
C THR A 226 15.13 12.59 7.52
N ASP A 227 14.40 13.61 7.07
CA ASP A 227 14.54 14.24 5.75
C ASP A 227 14.37 13.25 4.57
N ASP A 228 13.80 12.07 4.82
CA ASP A 228 13.53 11.06 3.80
C ASP A 228 12.33 11.45 2.94
N THR A 229 12.41 11.27 1.63
CA THR A 229 11.29 11.50 0.67
C THR A 229 10.31 10.31 0.60
N LYS A 230 9.93 9.76 1.75
CA LYS A 230 9.08 8.56 1.85
C LYS A 230 7.59 8.86 1.89
N GLY A 231 7.20 10.09 2.21
CA GLY A 231 5.80 10.47 2.26
C GLY A 231 5.15 10.42 0.87
N LEU A 232 3.84 10.17 0.85
CA LEU A 232 3.06 9.99 -0.38
C LEU A 232 2.18 11.21 -0.71
N GLY A 233 2.48 12.35 -0.07
CA GLY A 233 1.76 13.61 -0.25
C GLY A 233 0.44 13.70 0.51
N ASP A 234 0.09 12.75 1.38
CA ASP A 234 -1.20 12.73 2.10
C ASP A 234 -1.52 14.09 2.74
N GLY A 235 -2.70 14.64 2.44
CA GLY A 235 -3.15 15.95 2.89
C GLY A 235 -2.65 17.15 2.09
N SER A 236 -1.78 16.95 1.09
CA SER A 236 -1.30 18.03 0.21
C SER A 236 -2.30 18.30 -0.92
N THR A 237 -2.38 19.55 -1.35
CA THR A 237 -3.26 20.02 -2.43
C THR A 237 -2.44 20.55 -3.59
N VAL A 238 -2.82 20.19 -4.81
CA VAL A 238 -2.27 20.74 -6.04
C VAL A 238 -3.31 21.63 -6.70
N THR A 239 -2.92 22.86 -6.99
CA THR A 239 -3.69 23.80 -7.80
C THR A 239 -2.93 24.09 -9.09
N ALA A 240 -3.65 24.19 -10.20
CA ALA A 240 -3.06 24.44 -11.52
C ALA A 240 -4.07 25.08 -12.46
N LYS A 241 -3.59 25.62 -13.58
CA LYS A 241 -4.43 26.20 -14.64
C LYS A 241 -4.45 25.33 -15.88
N MET A 242 -5.65 24.95 -16.30
CA MET A 242 -5.96 24.42 -17.61
C MET A 242 -6.51 25.55 -18.48
N GLY A 243 -5.62 26.26 -19.17
CA GLY A 243 -5.97 27.55 -19.81
C GLY A 243 -6.33 28.59 -18.74
N ASP A 244 -7.55 29.10 -18.78
CA ASP A 244 -8.07 30.05 -17.78
C ASP A 244 -8.85 29.36 -16.64
N VAL A 245 -8.97 28.02 -16.68
CA VAL A 245 -9.74 27.25 -15.70
C VAL A 245 -8.82 26.74 -14.59
N LEU A 246 -9.21 26.99 -13.33
CA LEU A 246 -8.54 26.41 -12.17
C LEU A 246 -8.87 24.93 -12.05
N GLN A 247 -7.86 24.13 -11.73
CA GLN A 247 -7.99 22.73 -11.35
C GLN A 247 -7.41 22.56 -9.96
N ARG A 248 -8.13 21.88 -9.07
CA ARG A 248 -7.69 21.51 -7.73
C ARG A 248 -7.78 20.01 -7.55
N ARG A 249 -6.73 19.38 -7.04
CA ARG A 249 -6.72 17.97 -6.62
C ARG A 249 -5.95 17.82 -5.32
N SER A 250 -6.53 17.12 -4.36
CA SER A 250 -5.92 16.88 -3.05
C SER A 250 -5.56 15.41 -2.90
N VAL A 251 -4.39 15.09 -2.32
CA VAL A 251 -4.04 13.71 -1.98
C VAL A 251 -4.83 13.32 -0.74
N THR A 252 -6.01 12.77 -0.98
CA THR A 252 -6.86 12.14 0.03
C THR A 252 -6.99 10.66 -0.30
N GLY A 253 -7.55 9.87 0.60
CA GLY A 253 -7.80 8.48 0.27
C GLY A 253 -8.40 7.69 1.42
N ALA A 254 -9.71 7.54 1.39
CA ALA A 254 -10.42 6.42 1.98
C ALA A 254 -11.79 6.35 1.31
N SER A 255 -12.04 5.25 0.62
CA SER A 255 -13.39 4.83 0.26
C SER A 255 -13.77 3.68 1.22
N TYR A 256 -15.03 3.29 1.29
CA TYR A 256 -15.46 2.28 2.26
C TYR A 256 -14.67 0.96 2.07
N LEU A 257 -13.92 0.51 3.09
CA LEU A 257 -13.06 -0.69 3.04
C LEU A 257 -12.06 -0.73 1.86
N SER A 258 -11.62 0.44 1.37
CA SER A 258 -10.79 0.53 0.16
C SER A 258 -10.00 1.85 0.11
N GLN A 259 -9.00 1.92 -0.76
CA GLN A 259 -8.22 3.13 -0.98
C GLN A 259 -7.81 3.26 -2.44
N SER A 260 -8.12 4.41 -3.04
CA SER A 260 -7.66 4.80 -4.37
C SER A 260 -6.15 5.10 -4.39
N SER A 261 -5.58 5.17 -5.59
CA SER A 261 -4.22 5.65 -5.79
C SER A 261 -4.03 7.05 -5.21
N ARG A 262 -2.82 7.32 -4.69
CA ARG A 262 -2.40 8.66 -4.25
C ARG A 262 -1.85 9.52 -5.39
N VAL A 263 -1.82 8.98 -6.60
CA VAL A 263 -1.45 9.72 -7.80
C VAL A 263 -2.64 10.55 -8.22
N LEU A 264 -2.48 11.86 -8.24
CA LEU A 264 -3.52 12.80 -8.66
C LEU A 264 -3.68 12.74 -10.17
N HIS A 265 -4.92 12.71 -10.64
CA HIS A 265 -5.26 12.73 -12.07
C HIS A 265 -5.98 14.03 -12.42
N PHE A 266 -5.59 14.60 -13.56
CA PHE A 266 -6.16 15.79 -14.15
C PHE A 266 -6.56 15.48 -15.59
N GLY A 267 -7.85 15.53 -15.90
CA GLY A 267 -8.32 15.64 -17.28
C GLY A 267 -8.03 17.04 -17.82
N LEU A 268 -7.50 17.11 -19.03
CA LEU A 268 -7.06 18.34 -19.68
C LEU A 268 -7.89 18.69 -20.92
N GLY A 269 -8.80 17.82 -21.35
CA GLY A 269 -9.50 17.96 -22.63
C GLY A 269 -8.51 18.16 -23.78
N ASP A 270 -8.61 19.26 -24.51
CA ASP A 270 -7.69 19.58 -25.60
C ASP A 270 -6.37 20.26 -25.14
N ALA A 271 -6.22 20.59 -23.85
CA ALA A 271 -5.04 21.32 -23.38
C ALA A 271 -3.79 20.43 -23.39
N GLU A 272 -2.66 20.99 -23.86
CA GLU A 272 -1.39 20.27 -24.00
C GLU A 272 -0.52 20.31 -22.73
N ALA A 273 -0.92 21.09 -21.72
CA ALA A 273 -0.20 21.26 -20.47
C ALA A 273 -1.09 21.84 -19.36
N LEU A 274 -0.70 21.59 -18.10
CA LEU A 274 -1.12 22.40 -16.96
C LEU A 274 -0.10 23.50 -16.72
N ALA A 275 -0.58 24.73 -16.58
CA ALA A 275 0.22 25.90 -16.22
C ALA A 275 0.09 26.22 -14.73
N ASP A 276 0.99 27.06 -14.21
CA ASP A 276 0.98 27.56 -12.84
C ASP A 276 0.75 26.45 -11.79
N VAL A 277 1.42 25.31 -11.94
CA VAL A 277 1.28 24.19 -11.01
C VAL A 277 1.90 24.60 -9.67
N GLU A 278 1.08 24.61 -8.63
CA GLU A 278 1.45 24.91 -7.25
C GLU A 278 1.02 23.76 -6.35
N VAL A 279 1.91 23.36 -5.44
CA VAL A 279 1.63 22.36 -4.42
C VAL A 279 1.62 23.06 -3.07
N ARG A 280 0.49 23.00 -2.36
CA ARG A 280 0.41 23.32 -0.94
C ARG A 280 0.64 22.03 -0.15
N TRP A 281 1.83 21.93 0.43
CA TRP A 281 2.23 20.80 1.28
C TRP A 281 1.52 20.86 2.62
N LEU A 282 1.23 19.70 3.22
CA LEU A 282 0.66 19.64 4.57
C LEU A 282 1.62 20.30 5.57
N ALA A 283 1.14 21.34 6.28
CA ALA A 283 1.94 22.16 7.21
C ALA A 283 3.18 22.86 6.61
N GLY A 284 3.31 22.91 5.27
CA GLY A 284 4.41 23.56 4.56
C GLY A 284 3.98 24.83 3.81
N GLU A 285 4.96 25.56 3.28
CA GLU A 285 4.69 26.69 2.39
C GLU A 285 4.32 26.19 0.99
N PRO A 286 3.44 26.90 0.26
CA PRO A 286 3.18 26.60 -1.15
C PRO A 286 4.45 26.64 -2.00
N GLU A 287 4.56 25.70 -2.94
CA GLU A 287 5.70 25.55 -3.83
C GLU A 287 5.26 25.48 -5.29
N SER A 288 5.88 26.28 -6.15
CA SER A 288 5.55 26.33 -7.58
C SER A 288 6.48 25.43 -8.41
N PHE A 289 5.88 24.69 -9.35
CA PHE A 289 6.54 23.76 -10.27
C PHE A 289 6.38 24.15 -11.75
N GLY A 290 5.87 25.36 -12.03
CA GLY A 290 5.77 25.90 -13.38
C GLY A 290 4.72 25.19 -14.24
N SER A 291 5.08 24.82 -15.47
CA SER A 291 4.17 24.17 -16.42
C SER A 291 4.57 22.72 -16.68
N LEU A 292 3.59 21.81 -16.67
CA LEU A 292 3.78 20.38 -16.86
C LEU A 292 3.05 19.92 -18.12
N ALA A 293 3.77 19.25 -19.02
CA ALA A 293 3.21 18.75 -20.27
C ALA A 293 2.22 17.60 -20.02
N ALA A 294 1.16 17.56 -20.82
CA ALA A 294 0.14 16.52 -20.82
C ALA A 294 0.68 15.14 -21.20
N ASN A 295 -0.19 14.13 -21.08
CA ASN A 295 0.02 12.73 -21.41
C ASN A 295 1.29 12.18 -20.76
N SER A 296 1.41 12.47 -19.47
CA SER A 296 2.62 12.25 -18.69
C SER A 296 2.31 12.08 -17.21
N LEU A 297 3.08 11.19 -16.57
CA LEU A 297 3.19 11.12 -15.12
C LEU A 297 4.38 11.97 -14.66
N TRP A 298 4.14 12.88 -13.72
CA TRP A 298 5.15 13.72 -13.09
C TRP A 298 5.31 13.38 -11.61
N GLU A 299 6.51 13.49 -11.08
CA GLU A 299 6.79 13.44 -9.65
C GLU A 299 7.26 14.81 -9.16
N LEU A 300 6.58 15.33 -8.14
CA LEU A 300 6.92 16.58 -7.46
C LEU A 300 7.38 16.22 -6.04
N THR A 301 8.55 16.72 -5.65
CA THR A 301 9.14 16.44 -4.34
C THR A 301 9.22 17.72 -3.55
N GLU A 302 8.77 17.68 -2.30
CA GLU A 302 8.80 18.81 -1.39
C GLU A 302 10.20 19.41 -1.27
N GLY A 303 10.28 20.72 -1.52
CA GLY A 303 11.52 21.51 -1.45
C GLY A 303 12.49 21.27 -2.61
N SER A 304 12.11 20.53 -3.66
CA SER A 304 12.98 20.36 -4.84
C SER A 304 12.92 21.56 -5.79
N GLY A 305 11.77 22.23 -5.89
CA GLY A 305 11.46 23.26 -6.90
C GLY A 305 11.52 22.77 -8.34
N GLU A 306 11.81 21.49 -8.56
CA GLU A 306 12.08 20.92 -9.88
C GLU A 306 11.17 19.70 -10.11
N PRO A 307 10.25 19.75 -11.09
CA PRO A 307 9.39 18.63 -11.43
C PRO A 307 10.16 17.55 -12.20
N ARG A 308 9.94 16.28 -11.88
CA ARG A 308 10.57 15.14 -12.55
C ARG A 308 9.56 14.37 -13.37
N ARG A 309 9.72 14.33 -14.71
CA ARG A 309 8.89 13.48 -15.56
C ARG A 309 9.25 12.01 -15.31
N LEU A 310 8.26 11.21 -14.94
CA LEU A 310 8.42 9.76 -14.86
C LEU A 310 8.13 9.18 -16.24
N THR A 311 9.13 8.51 -16.81
CA THR A 311 8.90 7.63 -17.95
C THR A 311 8.36 6.32 -17.40
N ALA A 312 7.31 5.76 -18.03
CA ALA A 312 6.92 4.37 -17.80
C ALA A 312 8.20 3.51 -17.80
N SER A 313 8.31 2.59 -16.84
CA SER A 313 9.43 1.65 -16.86
C SER A 313 9.42 0.95 -18.23
N ALA A 314 10.59 0.54 -18.71
CA ALA A 314 10.72 -0.23 -19.95
C ALA A 314 10.15 -1.67 -19.80
N GLY A 315 9.00 -1.81 -19.15
CA GLY A 315 8.23 -3.04 -19.04
C GLY A 315 7.52 -3.36 -20.34
N LEU A 316 6.85 -4.50 -20.34
CA LEU A 316 6.08 -4.98 -21.48
C LEU A 316 4.92 -4.01 -21.76
N THR A 317 4.89 -3.42 -22.95
CA THR A 317 3.78 -2.58 -23.44
C THR A 317 2.86 -3.35 -24.38
N ASP A 318 3.28 -4.53 -24.84
CA ASP A 318 2.51 -5.38 -25.73
C ASP A 318 1.61 -6.34 -24.93
N ARG A 319 0.30 -6.30 -25.20
CA ARG A 319 -0.70 -7.09 -24.47
C ARG A 319 -0.46 -8.59 -24.53
N GLU A 320 -0.06 -9.13 -25.69
CA GLU A 320 0.17 -10.56 -25.83
C GLU A 320 1.37 -10.99 -24.99
N GLN A 321 2.43 -10.18 -24.98
CA GLN A 321 3.60 -10.40 -24.13
C GLN A 321 3.26 -10.30 -22.64
N ILE A 322 2.44 -9.31 -22.22
CA ILE A 322 1.98 -9.17 -20.82
C ILE A 322 1.22 -10.43 -20.37
N VAL A 323 0.27 -10.89 -21.19
CA VAL A 323 -0.52 -12.08 -20.89
C VAL A 323 0.36 -13.33 -20.84
N GLU A 324 1.27 -13.49 -21.80
CA GLU A 324 2.21 -14.61 -21.81
C GLU A 324 3.10 -14.59 -20.56
N PHE A 325 3.65 -13.42 -20.21
CA PHE A 325 4.46 -13.23 -19.00
C PHE A 325 3.73 -13.70 -17.75
N TRP A 326 2.50 -13.22 -17.52
CA TRP A 326 1.73 -13.57 -16.33
C TRP A 326 1.30 -15.04 -16.31
N ASN A 327 1.05 -15.65 -17.47
CA ASN A 327 0.80 -17.09 -17.57
C ASN A 327 2.04 -17.89 -17.14
N LYS A 328 3.24 -17.50 -17.60
CA LYS A 328 4.50 -18.16 -17.22
C LYS A 328 4.82 -17.95 -15.75
N GLN A 329 4.69 -16.73 -15.25
CA GLN A 329 4.95 -16.39 -13.85
C GLN A 329 4.02 -17.18 -12.92
N ARG A 330 2.70 -17.20 -13.21
CA ARG A 330 1.72 -17.94 -12.43
C ARG A 330 1.99 -19.44 -12.43
N ALA A 331 2.27 -20.02 -13.61
CA ALA A 331 2.64 -21.43 -13.70
C ALA A 331 3.92 -21.75 -12.92
N GLY A 332 4.90 -20.84 -12.90
CA GLY A 332 6.11 -20.97 -12.06
C GLY A 332 5.76 -20.96 -10.58
N MET A 333 4.87 -20.07 -10.15
CA MET A 333 4.38 -20.04 -8.77
C MET A 333 3.62 -21.32 -8.38
N ASP A 334 2.79 -21.85 -9.26
CA ASP A 334 2.07 -23.12 -9.04
C ASP A 334 3.06 -24.30 -8.95
N ALA A 335 4.08 -24.34 -9.81
CA ALA A 335 5.14 -25.35 -9.75
C ALA A 335 5.86 -25.34 -8.39
N VAL A 336 6.14 -24.17 -7.81
CA VAL A 336 6.73 -24.06 -6.47
C VAL A 336 5.74 -24.44 -5.37
N LYS A 337 4.56 -23.82 -5.36
CA LYS A 337 3.66 -23.83 -4.18
C LYS A 337 2.73 -25.04 -4.13
N ILE A 338 2.35 -25.57 -5.29
CA ILE A 338 1.35 -26.63 -5.41
C ILE A 338 2.04 -27.94 -5.76
N GLU A 339 2.94 -27.92 -6.75
CA GLU A 339 3.54 -29.14 -7.29
C GLU A 339 4.83 -29.56 -6.55
N GLY A 340 5.57 -28.59 -6.00
CA GLY A 340 6.90 -28.82 -5.42
C GLY A 340 7.99 -29.14 -6.45
N ASP A 341 7.76 -28.79 -7.73
CA ASP A 341 8.68 -29.05 -8.85
C ASP A 341 9.58 -27.83 -9.10
N LEU A 342 10.72 -27.79 -8.38
CA LEU A 342 11.69 -26.70 -8.48
C LEU A 342 12.35 -26.60 -9.87
N PRO A 343 12.76 -27.70 -10.54
CA PRO A 343 13.28 -27.63 -11.90
C PRO A 343 12.30 -26.99 -12.89
N LYS A 344 11.02 -27.37 -12.84
CA LYS A 344 9.97 -26.76 -13.66
C LYS A 344 9.77 -25.29 -13.35
N ALA A 345 9.76 -24.92 -12.06
CA ALA A 345 9.65 -23.53 -11.63
C ALA A 345 10.80 -22.66 -12.17
N ILE A 346 12.05 -23.15 -12.09
CA ILE A 346 13.24 -22.47 -12.62
C ILE A 346 13.08 -22.17 -14.11
N GLU A 347 12.63 -23.16 -14.89
CA GLU A 347 12.40 -22.97 -16.32
C GLU A 347 11.33 -21.91 -16.60
N LEU A 348 10.20 -21.97 -15.88
CA LEU A 348 9.09 -21.04 -16.05
C LEU A 348 9.45 -19.60 -15.65
N PHE A 349 10.20 -19.41 -14.57
CA PHE A 349 10.69 -18.09 -14.19
C PHE A 349 11.72 -17.53 -15.17
N ARG A 350 12.61 -18.38 -15.73
CA ARG A 350 13.51 -17.95 -16.82
C ARG A 350 12.74 -17.52 -18.07
N GLN A 351 11.68 -18.25 -18.44
CA GLN A 351 10.80 -17.87 -19.55
C GLN A 351 10.07 -16.54 -19.27
N ALA A 352 9.57 -16.35 -18.05
CA ALA A 352 8.95 -15.09 -17.65
C ALA A 352 9.96 -13.92 -17.69
N LEU A 353 11.17 -14.10 -17.15
CA LEU A 353 12.23 -13.09 -17.17
C LEU A 353 12.82 -12.82 -18.56
N ALA A 354 12.64 -13.73 -19.52
CA ALA A 354 12.96 -13.46 -20.92
C ALA A 354 11.97 -12.47 -21.56
N LEU A 355 10.73 -12.41 -21.05
CA LEU A 355 9.71 -11.45 -21.48
C LEU A 355 9.85 -10.13 -20.71
N ASP A 356 9.96 -10.18 -19.38
CA ASP A 356 10.22 -9.01 -18.54
C ASP A 356 11.49 -9.20 -17.70
N PRO A 357 12.66 -8.78 -18.20
CA PRO A 357 13.92 -8.86 -17.47
C PRO A 357 13.98 -7.98 -16.22
N ALA A 358 13.07 -7.01 -16.04
CA ALA A 358 13.08 -6.14 -14.87
C ALA A 358 12.23 -6.71 -13.71
N HIS A 359 11.44 -7.76 -13.95
CA HIS A 359 10.47 -8.24 -12.97
C HIS A 359 11.12 -8.81 -11.70
N GLU A 360 10.93 -8.09 -10.60
CA GLU A 360 11.62 -8.35 -9.33
C GLU A 360 11.16 -9.66 -8.68
N ASP A 361 9.85 -9.94 -8.62
CA ASP A 361 9.29 -11.14 -7.97
C ASP A 361 9.76 -12.43 -8.65
N SER A 362 9.71 -12.48 -9.98
CA SER A 362 10.12 -13.66 -10.75
C SER A 362 11.61 -13.97 -10.52
N ARG A 363 12.43 -12.92 -10.44
CA ARG A 363 13.86 -13.04 -10.16
C ARG A 363 14.14 -13.51 -8.74
N TYR A 364 13.41 -12.98 -7.76
CA TYR A 364 13.49 -13.42 -6.37
C TYR A 364 13.14 -14.90 -6.21
N TYR A 365 12.04 -15.35 -6.82
CA TYR A 365 11.65 -16.76 -6.76
C TYR A 365 12.60 -17.68 -7.54
N LEU A 366 13.11 -17.23 -8.70
CA LEU A 366 14.16 -17.95 -9.41
C LEU A 366 15.41 -18.17 -8.53
N ALA A 367 15.92 -17.11 -7.90
CA ALA A 367 17.08 -17.22 -7.02
C ALA A 367 16.86 -18.21 -5.87
N ASN A 368 15.68 -18.17 -5.26
CA ASN A 368 15.29 -19.09 -4.19
C ASN A 368 15.20 -20.55 -4.67
N CYS A 369 14.62 -20.81 -5.84
CA CYS A 369 14.58 -22.15 -6.42
C CYS A 369 15.99 -22.66 -6.76
N LEU A 370 16.85 -21.81 -7.32
CA LEU A 370 18.25 -22.16 -7.62
C LEU A 370 19.01 -22.53 -6.34
N ALA A 371 18.88 -21.72 -5.29
CA ALA A 371 19.52 -22.00 -4.00
C ALA A 371 19.04 -23.33 -3.39
N ALA A 372 17.75 -23.65 -3.50
CA ALA A 372 17.20 -24.91 -3.00
C ALA A 372 17.67 -26.14 -3.80
N GLU A 373 17.90 -26.01 -5.10
CA GLU A 373 18.51 -27.04 -5.95
C GLU A 373 20.05 -27.12 -5.79
N GLY A 374 20.64 -26.24 -4.97
CA GLY A 374 22.08 -26.19 -4.70
C GLY A 374 22.91 -25.33 -5.66
N ASP A 375 22.28 -24.63 -6.60
CA ASP A 375 22.94 -23.65 -7.48
C ASP A 375 23.06 -22.29 -6.78
N LEU A 376 23.97 -22.22 -5.81
CA LEU A 376 24.19 -21.03 -4.97
C LEU A 376 24.83 -19.88 -5.75
N GLU A 377 25.70 -20.18 -6.71
CA GLU A 377 26.32 -19.18 -7.57
C GLU A 377 25.27 -18.53 -8.49
N GLY A 378 24.40 -19.34 -9.11
CA GLY A 378 23.27 -18.86 -9.89
C GLY A 378 22.30 -18.02 -9.06
N ALA A 379 21.97 -18.46 -7.84
CA ALA A 379 21.11 -17.71 -6.94
C ALA A 379 21.68 -16.33 -6.58
N LEU A 380 22.96 -16.25 -6.21
CA LEU A 380 23.63 -14.97 -5.91
C LEU A 380 23.68 -14.05 -7.14
N ALA A 381 23.93 -14.57 -8.33
CA ALA A 381 23.95 -13.78 -9.57
C ALA A 381 22.58 -13.16 -9.90
N GLU A 382 21.50 -13.90 -9.68
CA GLU A 382 20.13 -13.40 -9.83
C GLU A 382 19.82 -12.30 -8.81
N LEU A 383 20.23 -12.49 -7.55
CA LEU A 383 20.06 -11.50 -6.48
C LEU A 383 20.91 -10.24 -6.69
N ASP A 384 22.12 -10.35 -7.22
CA ASP A 384 22.93 -9.18 -7.59
C ASP A 384 22.31 -8.39 -8.74
N THR A 385 21.71 -9.08 -9.70
CA THR A 385 20.93 -8.42 -10.75
C THR A 385 19.70 -7.72 -10.16
N MET A 386 18.99 -8.38 -9.25
CA MET A 386 17.84 -7.82 -8.54
C MET A 386 18.22 -6.58 -7.72
N ARG A 387 19.35 -6.60 -6.99
CA ARG A 387 19.84 -5.45 -6.19
C ARG A 387 20.26 -4.27 -7.06
N ARG A 388 20.76 -4.51 -8.28
CA ARG A 388 21.08 -3.44 -9.24
C ARG A 388 19.81 -2.81 -9.85
N LEU A 389 18.82 -3.63 -10.19
CA LEU A 389 17.55 -3.18 -10.77
C LEU A 389 16.66 -2.50 -9.73
N SER A 390 16.62 -3.04 -8.52
CA SER A 390 15.83 -2.55 -7.39
C SER A 390 16.69 -2.32 -6.14
N PRO A 391 17.48 -1.23 -6.07
CA PRO A 391 18.34 -0.94 -4.92
C PRO A 391 17.60 -0.80 -3.58
N GLY A 392 16.30 -0.50 -3.62
CA GLY A 392 15.39 -0.42 -2.47
C GLY A 392 14.71 -1.74 -2.09
N SER A 393 15.08 -2.88 -2.69
CA SER A 393 14.46 -4.17 -2.36
C SER A 393 15.04 -4.78 -1.08
N HIS A 394 14.33 -4.65 0.04
CA HIS A 394 14.77 -5.23 1.32
C HIS A 394 14.97 -6.75 1.23
N ARG A 395 14.08 -7.45 0.50
CA ARG A 395 14.14 -8.91 0.33
C ARG A 395 15.34 -9.36 -0.50
N ALA A 396 15.76 -8.57 -1.50
CA ALA A 396 16.94 -8.88 -2.30
C ALA A 396 18.21 -8.80 -1.46
N HIS A 397 18.38 -7.70 -0.72
CA HIS A 397 19.51 -7.51 0.18
C HIS A 397 19.52 -8.54 1.31
N LYS A 398 18.35 -8.84 1.91
CA LYS A 398 18.24 -9.89 2.94
C LYS A 398 18.68 -11.24 2.38
N GLN A 399 18.07 -11.72 1.29
CA GLN A 399 18.40 -13.06 0.79
C GLN A 399 19.84 -13.18 0.30
N TRP A 400 20.35 -12.16 -0.37
CA TRP A 400 21.76 -12.15 -0.77
C TRP A 400 22.69 -12.23 0.44
N GLY A 401 22.40 -11.45 1.49
CA GLY A 401 23.16 -11.48 2.74
C GLY A 401 23.11 -12.84 3.43
N VAL A 402 21.93 -13.48 3.49
CA VAL A 402 21.79 -14.83 4.06
C VAL A 402 22.61 -15.85 3.28
N LEU A 403 22.43 -15.94 1.95
CA LEU A 403 23.17 -16.89 1.13
C LEU A 403 24.67 -16.64 1.18
N ARG A 404 25.11 -15.37 1.20
CA ARG A 404 26.52 -15.03 1.33
C ARG A 404 27.10 -15.42 2.69
N ALA A 405 26.33 -15.27 3.77
CA ALA A 405 26.75 -15.70 5.09
C ALA A 405 26.86 -17.23 5.20
N VAL A 406 25.89 -17.96 4.63
CA VAL A 406 25.89 -19.45 4.62
C VAL A 406 27.06 -20.01 3.82
N THR A 407 27.47 -19.32 2.75
CA THR A 407 28.57 -19.73 1.87
C THR A 407 29.91 -19.05 2.19
N ALA A 408 30.01 -18.36 3.33
CA ALA A 408 31.18 -17.58 3.68
C ALA A 408 32.41 -18.49 3.92
N GLU A 409 33.49 -18.24 3.18
CA GLU A 409 34.78 -18.93 3.36
C GLU A 409 35.78 -18.05 4.13
N SER A 410 35.44 -16.78 4.36
CA SER A 410 36.30 -15.80 5.04
C SER A 410 35.49 -14.77 5.83
N ASP A 411 36.15 -14.04 6.74
CA ASP A 411 35.54 -12.93 7.47
C ASP A 411 35.11 -11.79 6.54
N ALA A 412 35.78 -11.61 5.41
CA ALA A 412 35.39 -10.63 4.40
C ALA A 412 34.03 -10.99 3.77
N ASP A 413 33.72 -12.28 3.64
CA ASP A 413 32.42 -12.73 3.12
C ASP A 413 31.31 -12.48 4.14
N LEU A 414 31.61 -12.70 5.43
CA LEU A 414 30.71 -12.36 6.54
C LEU A 414 30.47 -10.85 6.64
N GLU A 415 31.50 -10.03 6.46
CA GLU A 415 31.38 -8.58 6.45
C GLU A 415 30.49 -8.11 5.29
N ALA A 416 30.72 -8.64 4.08
CA ALA A 416 29.89 -8.33 2.92
C ALA A 416 28.43 -8.75 3.13
N ALA A 417 28.20 -9.93 3.71
CA ALA A 417 26.87 -10.40 4.09
C ALA A 417 26.20 -9.48 5.12
N GLY A 418 26.96 -9.06 6.13
CA GLY A 418 26.54 -8.12 7.18
C GLY A 418 26.07 -6.79 6.59
N LEU A 419 26.87 -6.18 5.70
CA LEU A 419 26.51 -4.93 5.03
C LEU A 419 25.19 -5.04 4.23
N ALA A 420 24.97 -6.17 3.54
CA ALA A 420 23.72 -6.39 2.83
C ALA A 420 22.53 -6.53 3.79
N LEU A 421 22.69 -7.24 4.91
CA LEU A 421 21.64 -7.40 5.92
C LEU A 421 21.32 -6.09 6.65
N GLU A 422 22.33 -5.25 6.91
CA GLU A 422 22.13 -3.91 7.46
C GLU A 422 21.36 -3.03 6.48
N ARG A 423 21.73 -3.07 5.19
CA ARG A 423 20.97 -2.37 4.15
C ARG A 423 19.51 -2.83 4.08
N ALA A 424 19.26 -4.13 4.23
CA ALA A 424 17.89 -4.65 4.29
C ALA A 424 17.10 -4.09 5.48
N LEU A 425 17.75 -3.92 6.64
CA LEU A 425 17.14 -3.36 7.85
C LEU A 425 16.91 -1.84 7.76
N GLU A 426 17.81 -1.10 7.09
CA GLU A 426 17.61 0.32 6.80
C GLU A 426 16.37 0.56 5.92
N ILE A 427 16.15 -0.33 4.95
CA ILE A 427 15.00 -0.27 4.05
C ILE A 427 13.72 -0.69 4.80
N ASN A 428 13.77 -1.77 5.58
CA ASN A 428 12.63 -2.27 6.36
C ASN A 428 13.06 -2.64 7.79
N GLN A 429 12.78 -1.75 8.74
CA GLN A 429 13.17 -1.92 10.14
C GLN A 429 12.36 -3.01 10.86
N GLU A 430 11.21 -3.43 10.31
CA GLU A 430 10.37 -4.50 10.87
C GLU A 430 10.83 -5.90 10.45
N ALA A 431 11.75 -6.00 9.48
CA ALA A 431 12.31 -7.26 8.99
C ALA A 431 13.32 -7.89 9.97
N THR A 432 12.83 -8.29 11.14
CA THR A 432 13.61 -8.78 12.29
C THR A 432 14.43 -10.04 12.00
N GLY A 433 14.14 -10.77 10.92
CA GLY A 433 14.96 -11.88 10.44
C GLY A 433 16.40 -11.47 10.09
N SER A 434 16.62 -10.24 9.61
CA SER A 434 17.97 -9.73 9.34
C SER A 434 18.79 -9.56 10.63
N LEU A 435 18.14 -9.17 11.74
CA LEU A 435 18.80 -9.05 13.04
C LEU A 435 19.27 -10.40 13.58
N SER A 436 18.50 -11.47 13.37
CA SER A 436 18.91 -12.82 13.77
C SER A 436 20.20 -13.24 13.07
N VAL A 437 20.27 -13.06 11.74
CA VAL A 437 21.45 -13.45 10.96
C VAL A 437 22.65 -12.55 11.23
N LEU A 438 22.44 -11.25 11.46
CA LEU A 438 23.50 -10.35 11.94
C LEU A 438 24.06 -10.79 13.29
N GLY A 439 23.20 -11.29 14.19
CA GLY A 439 23.63 -11.87 15.46
C GLY A 439 24.45 -13.15 15.29
N GLU A 440 24.08 -14.02 14.35
CA GLU A 440 24.86 -15.21 13.98
C GLU A 440 26.23 -14.84 13.39
N ILE A 441 26.28 -13.85 12.49
CA ILE A 441 27.52 -13.33 11.92
C ILE A 441 28.43 -12.77 13.02
N ALA A 442 27.89 -12.00 13.96
CA ALA A 442 28.66 -11.46 15.07
C ALA A 442 29.23 -12.57 15.99
N LEU A 443 28.45 -13.63 16.28
CA LEU A 443 28.94 -14.81 17.01
C LEU A 443 30.08 -15.50 16.27
N MET A 444 29.92 -15.66 14.97
CA MET A 444 30.90 -16.24 14.06
C MET A 444 32.19 -15.43 13.96
N GLN A 445 32.15 -14.13 14.26
CA GLN A 445 33.29 -13.20 14.34
C GLN A 445 33.79 -12.99 15.79
N GLU A 446 33.34 -13.84 16.73
CA GLU A 446 33.67 -13.78 18.16
C GLU A 446 33.19 -12.52 18.92
N ASP A 447 32.36 -11.66 18.31
CA ASP A 447 31.75 -10.49 18.97
C ASP A 447 30.43 -10.86 19.66
N ARG A 448 30.56 -11.47 20.85
CA ARG A 448 29.41 -11.89 21.66
C ARG A 448 28.54 -10.74 22.15
N ALA A 449 29.12 -9.56 22.34
CA ALA A 449 28.38 -8.39 22.83
C ALA A 449 27.45 -7.84 21.74
N LEU A 450 27.98 -7.68 20.53
CA LEU A 450 27.18 -7.29 19.37
C LEU A 450 26.13 -8.35 19.03
N ALA A 451 26.50 -9.64 19.12
CA ALA A 451 25.56 -10.72 18.91
C ALA A 451 24.37 -10.67 19.87
N ASP A 452 24.60 -10.50 21.18
CA ASP A 452 23.51 -10.43 22.15
C ASP A 452 22.60 -9.21 21.91
N ASP A 453 23.15 -8.03 21.59
CA ASP A 453 22.32 -6.86 21.25
C ASP A 453 21.37 -7.14 20.09
N ARG A 454 21.90 -7.70 18.98
CA ARG A 454 21.12 -7.99 17.77
C ARG A 454 20.06 -9.07 18.03
N LEU A 455 20.43 -10.15 18.71
CA LEU A 455 19.52 -11.25 19.04
C LEU A 455 18.46 -10.84 20.08
N ALA A 456 18.83 -10.00 21.05
CA ALA A 456 17.90 -9.46 22.04
C ALA A 456 16.83 -8.58 21.37
N ARG A 457 17.20 -7.77 20.38
CA ARG A 457 16.24 -7.01 19.56
C ARG A 457 15.32 -7.95 18.78
N ALA A 458 15.88 -8.94 18.09
CA ALA A 458 15.10 -9.91 17.31
C ALA A 458 14.06 -10.68 18.16
N THR A 459 14.46 -11.15 19.35
CA THR A 459 13.59 -11.91 20.26
C THR A 459 12.54 -11.06 20.96
N ARG A 460 12.79 -9.76 21.18
CA ARG A 460 11.76 -8.83 21.69
C ARG A 460 10.61 -8.61 20.71
N THR A 461 10.92 -8.57 19.42
CA THR A 461 9.95 -8.31 18.35
C THR A 461 9.27 -9.57 17.83
N ASN A 462 9.92 -10.74 17.96
CA ASN A 462 9.40 -12.00 17.48
C ASN A 462 9.47 -13.09 18.58
N PRO A 463 8.35 -13.38 19.27
CA PRO A 463 8.32 -14.40 20.31
C PRO A 463 8.50 -15.84 19.78
N LYS A 464 8.46 -16.05 18.45
CA LYS A 464 8.72 -17.35 17.80
C LYS A 464 10.16 -17.50 17.28
N ALA A 465 11.07 -16.60 17.64
CA ALA A 465 12.47 -16.64 17.20
C ALA A 465 13.30 -17.70 17.97
N VAL A 466 13.07 -18.99 17.66
CA VAL A 466 13.73 -20.14 18.32
C VAL A 466 15.25 -20.01 18.32
N GLY A 467 15.86 -19.79 17.14
CA GLY A 467 17.31 -19.60 17.00
C GLY A 467 17.81 -18.38 17.78
N GLY A 468 17.02 -17.30 17.83
CA GLY A 468 17.33 -16.11 18.60
C GLY A 468 17.47 -16.41 20.09
N PHE A 469 16.50 -17.10 20.69
CA PHE A 469 16.58 -17.50 22.10
C PHE A 469 17.70 -18.53 22.34
N PHE A 470 17.85 -19.52 21.46
CA PHE A 470 18.89 -20.54 21.58
C PHE A 470 20.30 -19.93 21.61
N LEU A 471 20.61 -19.02 20.69
CA LEU A 471 21.92 -18.37 20.58
C LEU A 471 22.20 -17.40 21.73
N ARG A 472 21.18 -16.74 22.28
CA ARG A 472 21.33 -15.95 23.53
C ARG A 472 21.63 -16.86 24.74
N GLY A 473 21.05 -18.05 24.76
CA GLY A 473 21.40 -19.09 25.73
C GLY A 473 22.86 -19.51 25.61
N TYR A 474 23.36 -19.69 24.38
CA TYR A 474 24.78 -19.98 24.12
C TYR A 474 25.69 -18.87 24.64
N ILE A 475 25.38 -17.61 24.36
CA ILE A 475 26.14 -16.45 24.85
C ILE A 475 26.20 -16.44 26.38
N SER A 476 25.04 -16.59 27.05
CA SER A 476 24.94 -16.63 28.51
C SER A 476 25.78 -17.78 29.09
N TRP A 477 25.74 -18.96 28.45
CA TRP A 477 26.54 -20.11 28.85
C TRP A 477 28.05 -19.82 28.75
N LYS A 478 28.51 -19.20 27.65
CA LYS A 478 29.92 -18.80 27.48
C LYS A 478 30.36 -17.71 28.46
N ASN A 479 29.44 -16.88 28.95
CA ASN A 479 29.70 -15.86 29.97
C ASN A 479 29.72 -16.44 31.40
N GLY A 480 29.35 -17.71 31.59
CA GLY A 480 29.25 -18.33 32.91
C GLY A 480 27.92 -18.08 33.62
N GLU A 481 26.92 -17.56 32.90
CA GLU A 481 25.58 -17.22 33.40
C GLU A 481 24.65 -18.43 33.24
N SER A 482 24.90 -19.49 34.02
CA SER A 482 24.20 -20.77 33.81
C SER A 482 22.67 -20.70 33.98
N ALA A 483 22.18 -19.83 34.87
CA ALA A 483 20.74 -19.65 35.06
C ALA A 483 20.07 -19.00 33.85
N ASP A 484 20.71 -17.97 33.28
CA ASP A 484 20.20 -17.25 32.10
C ASP A 484 20.29 -18.12 30.85
N ALA A 485 21.33 -18.95 30.74
CA ALA A 485 21.46 -19.94 29.67
C ALA A 485 20.28 -20.92 29.65
N VAL A 486 19.91 -21.47 30.81
CA VAL A 486 18.75 -22.36 30.95
C VAL A 486 17.45 -21.61 30.64
N HIS A 487 17.28 -20.39 31.18
CA HIS A 487 16.10 -19.57 30.91
C HIS A 487 15.89 -19.31 29.41
N HIS A 488 16.96 -19.03 28.67
CA HIS A 488 16.92 -18.83 27.24
C HIS A 488 16.60 -20.12 26.46
N LEU A 489 17.11 -21.27 26.88
CA LEU A 489 16.74 -22.56 26.30
C LEU A 489 15.26 -22.89 26.54
N GLU A 490 14.73 -22.62 27.73
CA GLU A 490 13.29 -22.75 28.02
C GLU A 490 12.45 -21.83 27.14
N ALA A 491 12.90 -20.57 26.92
CA ALA A 491 12.25 -19.65 26.00
C ALA A 491 12.30 -20.15 24.54
N ALA A 492 13.44 -20.72 24.10
CA ALA A 492 13.57 -21.34 22.78
C ALA A 492 12.63 -22.55 22.62
N GLN A 493 12.48 -23.36 23.66
CA GLN A 493 11.55 -24.48 23.70
C GLN A 493 10.10 -23.99 23.60
N ALA A 494 9.72 -22.99 24.39
CA ALA A 494 8.39 -22.39 24.33
C ALA A 494 8.09 -21.76 22.97
N ALA A 495 9.08 -21.11 22.35
CA ALA A 495 8.97 -20.50 21.03
C ALA A 495 8.69 -21.52 19.91
N ARG A 496 9.04 -22.81 20.08
CA ARG A 496 8.67 -23.88 19.14
C ARG A 496 7.15 -24.12 19.11
N GLY A 497 6.43 -23.80 20.18
CA GLY A 497 4.97 -23.93 20.28
C GLY A 497 4.47 -25.37 20.47
N PRO A 498 3.18 -25.56 20.85
CA PRO A 498 2.58 -26.87 21.13
C PRO A 498 2.33 -27.75 19.89
N GLU A 499 2.40 -27.17 18.69
CA GLU A 499 2.15 -27.86 17.40
C GLU A 499 3.42 -28.35 16.72
N TRP A 500 4.59 -28.16 17.33
CA TRP A 500 5.86 -28.61 16.75
C TRP A 500 5.91 -30.13 16.68
N LYS A 501 5.91 -30.65 15.45
CA LYS A 501 6.15 -32.06 15.13
C LYS A 501 7.47 -32.18 14.34
N PRO A 502 8.27 -33.24 14.56
CA PRO A 502 9.29 -33.61 13.58
C PRO A 502 8.60 -33.90 12.23
N GLU A 503 9.29 -33.57 11.13
CA GLU A 503 8.84 -33.56 9.73
C GLU A 503 7.46 -34.16 9.39
N GLY A 504 6.60 -33.35 8.77
CA GLY A 504 5.54 -33.84 7.87
C GLY A 504 4.07 -33.80 8.34
N THR A 505 3.53 -32.69 8.87
CA THR A 505 2.05 -32.43 8.84
C THR A 505 1.71 -30.93 8.95
N VAL A 506 0.61 -30.52 8.29
CA VAL A 506 0.17 -29.14 7.99
C VAL A 506 -1.17 -28.74 8.64
N ALA A 507 -1.35 -27.44 8.92
CA ALA A 507 -2.64 -26.72 8.97
C ALA A 507 -2.48 -25.21 8.65
N GLU A 508 -3.58 -24.56 8.25
CA GLU A 508 -3.71 -23.45 7.28
C GLU A 508 -3.16 -22.06 7.66
N GLY A 509 -2.67 -21.35 6.62
CA GLY A 509 -1.94 -20.08 6.66
C GLY A 509 -0.46 -20.24 6.33
N ASP A 510 0.03 -21.46 6.56
CA ASP A 510 1.34 -21.96 6.18
C ASP A 510 1.33 -22.50 4.74
N VAL A 511 2.30 -22.08 3.92
CA VAL A 511 2.79 -22.95 2.83
C VAL A 511 3.18 -24.28 3.49
N ALA A 512 2.83 -25.41 2.86
CA ALA A 512 2.82 -26.73 3.49
C ALA A 512 4.17 -27.24 4.04
N SER A 513 5.21 -26.52 3.69
CA SER A 513 6.44 -26.32 4.43
C SER A 513 6.70 -24.81 4.30
N ARG A 514 7.39 -24.14 5.24
CA ARG A 514 8.01 -22.86 4.87
C ARG A 514 8.72 -23.12 3.53
N MET A 515 8.43 -22.33 2.48
CA MET A 515 8.95 -22.54 1.11
C MET A 515 10.45 -22.84 1.10
N HIS A 516 11.15 -22.35 2.13
CA HIS A 516 12.45 -22.83 2.56
C HIS A 516 12.46 -23.03 4.08
N ARG A 517 13.20 -24.04 4.57
CA ARG A 517 13.90 -23.85 5.85
C ARG A 517 14.77 -22.62 5.64
N GLU A 518 14.59 -21.56 6.43
CA GLU A 518 15.54 -20.43 6.40
C GLU A 518 16.88 -20.99 6.90
N VAL A 519 17.69 -21.49 5.97
CA VAL A 519 19.04 -21.94 6.26
C VAL A 519 19.84 -20.69 6.55
N THR A 520 20.21 -20.53 7.81
CA THR A 520 21.12 -19.49 8.28
C THR A 520 22.44 -20.14 8.65
N PRO A 521 23.54 -19.38 8.79
CA PRO A 521 24.85 -19.95 9.09
C PRO A 521 24.88 -20.91 10.30
N LEU A 522 24.05 -20.64 11.31
CA LEU A 522 23.96 -21.44 12.54
C LEU A 522 22.61 -22.18 12.69
N SER A 523 21.75 -22.22 11.66
CA SER A 523 20.41 -22.82 11.79
C SER A 523 20.44 -24.29 12.18
N LEU A 524 21.40 -25.03 11.65
CA LEU A 524 21.57 -26.47 11.88
C LEU A 524 21.57 -26.82 13.38
N TYR A 525 22.23 -26.01 14.22
CA TYR A 525 22.46 -26.33 15.64
C TYR A 525 21.19 -26.25 16.49
N TRP A 526 20.33 -25.26 16.23
CA TRP A 526 19.07 -25.14 16.95
C TRP A 526 17.93 -25.92 16.29
N GLU A 527 18.05 -26.29 15.01
CA GLU A 527 17.13 -27.24 14.35
C GLU A 527 17.38 -28.68 14.83
N SER A 528 18.64 -29.08 15.03
CA SER A 528 19.00 -30.43 15.51
C SER A 528 18.89 -30.61 17.01
N TRP A 529 18.72 -29.52 17.78
CA TRP A 529 18.59 -29.57 19.24
C TRP A 529 17.32 -30.32 19.66
N ASP A 530 17.49 -31.29 20.57
CA ASP A 530 16.44 -32.19 21.08
C ASP A 530 15.38 -31.51 21.97
N GLY A 531 15.59 -30.24 22.31
CA GLY A 531 14.67 -29.46 23.13
C GLY A 531 14.90 -29.59 24.63
N ILE A 532 15.94 -30.32 25.09
CA ILE A 532 16.30 -30.41 26.51
C ILE A 532 17.09 -29.16 26.91
N PRO A 533 16.64 -28.38 27.92
CA PRO A 533 17.31 -27.15 28.34
C PRO A 533 18.52 -27.43 29.25
N ASP A 534 19.44 -28.27 28.77
CA ASP A 534 20.74 -28.53 29.40
C ASP A 534 21.85 -27.87 28.58
N PRO A 535 22.42 -26.72 29.01
CA PRO A 535 23.39 -25.96 28.24
C PRO A 535 24.60 -26.77 27.77
N GLN A 536 25.07 -27.73 28.59
CA GLN A 536 26.29 -28.47 28.26
C GLN A 536 26.10 -29.41 27.06
N THR A 537 24.92 -30.02 26.94
CA THR A 537 24.59 -30.89 25.81
C THR A 537 24.02 -30.11 24.63
N ALA A 538 23.14 -29.14 24.90
CA ALA A 538 22.50 -28.31 23.87
C ALA A 538 23.51 -27.54 23.02
N PHE A 539 24.60 -27.04 23.63
CA PHE A 539 25.56 -26.17 22.95
C PHE A 539 26.85 -26.84 22.49
N ALA A 540 27.05 -28.14 22.76
CA ALA A 540 28.31 -28.82 22.50
C ALA A 540 28.76 -28.74 21.02
N ASP A 541 27.84 -29.00 20.09
CA ASP A 541 28.14 -29.00 18.65
C ASP A 541 28.41 -27.58 18.13
N LEU A 542 27.65 -26.60 18.62
CA LEU A 542 27.84 -25.19 18.28
C LEU A 542 29.19 -24.68 18.80
N ASP A 543 29.56 -25.03 20.03
CA ASP A 543 30.83 -24.60 20.63
C ASP A 543 32.03 -25.19 19.89
N ASN A 544 31.95 -26.47 19.51
CA ASN A 544 32.99 -27.12 18.72
C ASN A 544 33.15 -26.47 17.35
N PHE A 545 32.05 -26.12 16.69
CA PHE A 545 32.08 -25.41 15.41
C PHE A 545 32.73 -24.04 15.52
N LEU A 546 32.23 -23.20 16.45
CA LEU A 546 32.75 -21.84 16.63
C LEU A 546 34.22 -21.83 17.07
N ALA A 547 34.67 -22.83 17.84
CA ALA A 547 36.08 -22.96 18.21
C ALA A 547 37.01 -23.47 17.10
N SER A 548 36.45 -24.02 16.01
CA SER A 548 37.20 -24.58 14.87
C SER A 548 37.36 -23.62 13.70
N ARG A 549 36.62 -22.52 13.73
CA ARG A 549 36.71 -21.42 12.77
C ARG A 549 37.89 -20.52 13.14
#